data_AF-A0A7S3GLW6-F1
#
_entry.id   AF-A0A7S3GLW6-F1
#
_cell.length_a   1.000
_cell.length_b   1.000
_cell.length_c   1.000
_cell.angle_alpha   90.00
_cell.angle_beta   90.00
_cell.angle_gamma   90.00
#
_symmetry.space_group_name_H-M   'P 1'
#
loop_
_entity.id
_entity.type
_entity.pdbx_description
1 polymer ?
#
loop_
_entity_poly.entity_id
_entity_poly.type
_entity_poly.pdbx_seq_one_letter_code
_entity_poly.pdbx_strand_id
1 'polypeptide(L)'
;ISAQVYALLLSMFETVEQSSIDDFYIDATKEVAEWDGDEDEVDEAIAITKVVDGVYVNEKGGEEREEKSENEMERKQRGEGGEGDAYTSVKIEEERAIGCVLALRMRERVMSTLGMSISVGISGGKTVSRLLSPLNKPDGQTSIRAEYEVEFLSTFRIRDFPYLTKEVEQRLSSLFGI
;
A
#
# COMPACT_ATOMS: atom_id res chain seq x y z
N ILE A 1 15.78 -5.44 19.69
CA ILE A 1 15.50 -5.50 18.25
C ILE A 1 14.27 -4.65 17.89
N SER A 2 13.04 -5.05 18.21
CA SER A 2 11.84 -4.25 17.88
C SER A 2 11.91 -2.78 18.35
N ALA A 3 12.29 -2.53 19.61
CA ALA A 3 12.50 -1.18 20.13
C ALA A 3 13.62 -0.38 19.39
N GLN A 4 14.63 -1.08 18.83
CA GLN A 4 15.69 -0.43 18.06
C GLN A 4 15.20 -0.04 16.67
N VAL A 5 14.37 -0.88 16.04
CA VAL A 5 13.67 -0.51 14.80
C VAL A 5 12.80 0.70 15.05
N TYR A 6 11.98 0.67 16.10
CA TYR A 6 11.09 1.79 16.42
C TYR A 6 11.85 3.10 16.65
N ALA A 7 12.94 3.06 17.43
CA ALA A 7 13.79 4.23 17.65
C ALA A 7 14.45 4.73 16.35
N LEU A 8 14.85 3.82 15.45
CA LEU A 8 15.40 4.18 14.15
C LEU A 8 14.35 4.83 13.26
N LEU A 9 13.13 4.29 13.22
CA LEU A 9 12.02 4.87 12.45
C LEU A 9 11.64 6.25 12.98
N LEU A 10 11.56 6.45 14.29
CA LEU A 10 11.31 7.77 14.91
C LEU A 10 12.43 8.80 14.66
N SER A 11 13.63 8.34 14.26
CA SER A 11 14.70 9.26 13.84
C SER A 11 14.56 9.72 12.39
N MET A 12 13.69 9.06 11.62
CA MET A 12 13.47 9.32 10.19
C MET A 12 12.11 9.97 9.92
N PHE A 13 11.09 9.63 10.70
CA PHE A 13 9.71 10.04 10.50
C PHE A 13 9.12 10.64 11.77
N GLU A 14 8.32 11.68 11.63
CA GLU A 14 7.63 12.32 12.75
C GLU A 14 6.56 11.38 13.35
N THR A 15 5.82 10.68 12.49
CA THR A 15 4.67 9.87 12.90
C THR A 15 4.91 8.40 12.59
N VAL A 16 5.19 7.63 13.64
CA VAL A 16 5.36 6.18 13.58
C VAL A 16 4.44 5.51 14.59
N GLU A 17 3.67 4.53 14.15
CA GLU A 17 2.86 3.67 14.99
C GLU A 17 3.39 2.24 14.97
N GLN A 18 3.62 1.67 16.15
CA GLN A 18 3.93 0.26 16.27
C GLN A 18 2.64 -0.56 16.38
N SER A 19 2.32 -1.36 15.37
CA SER A 19 1.10 -2.19 15.36
C SER A 19 1.34 -3.59 15.93
N SER A 20 2.55 -4.13 15.83
CA SER A 20 2.96 -5.42 16.41
C SER A 20 4.45 -5.39 16.78
N ILE A 21 5.02 -6.54 17.15
CA ILE A 21 6.46 -6.66 17.41
C ILE A 21 7.30 -6.32 16.17
N ASP A 22 6.80 -6.65 14.98
CA ASP A 22 7.49 -6.57 13.70
C ASP A 22 6.78 -5.71 12.64
N ASP A 23 5.56 -5.23 12.89
CA ASP A 23 4.80 -4.36 12.00
C ASP A 23 4.71 -2.92 12.54
N PHE A 24 4.99 -1.96 11.66
CA PHE A 24 4.90 -0.51 11.91
C PHE A 24 4.10 0.17 10.80
N TYR A 25 3.38 1.24 11.14
CA TYR A 25 2.80 2.18 10.19
C TYR A 25 3.51 3.52 10.31
N ILE A 26 3.69 4.17 9.17
CA ILE A 26 4.30 5.48 9.07
C ILE A 26 3.32 6.36 8.32
N ASP A 27 3.00 7.52 8.90
CA ASP A 27 2.36 8.59 8.17
C ASP A 27 3.46 9.50 7.64
N ALA A 28 3.74 9.37 6.34
CA ALA A 28 4.81 10.10 5.66
C ALA A 28 4.31 11.42 5.04
N THR A 29 3.08 11.86 5.33
CA THR A 29 2.46 13.01 4.65
C THR A 29 3.31 14.27 4.78
N LYS A 30 3.93 14.48 5.94
CA LYS A 30 4.80 15.64 6.16
C LYS A 30 6.11 15.52 5.40
N GLU A 31 6.77 14.36 5.48
CA GLU A 31 8.05 14.08 4.83
C GLU A 31 7.91 14.17 3.31
N VAL A 32 6.75 13.77 2.77
CA VAL A 32 6.41 13.96 1.35
C VAL A 32 6.18 15.44 1.03
N ALA A 33 5.45 16.18 1.86
CA ALA A 33 5.18 17.60 1.63
C ALA A 33 6.43 18.51 1.73
N GLU A 34 7.41 18.10 2.53
CA GLU A 34 8.69 18.80 2.72
C GLU A 34 9.79 18.27 1.79
N TRP A 35 9.46 17.34 0.87
CA TRP A 35 10.44 16.74 -0.04
C TRP A 35 11.03 17.78 -1.00
N ASP A 36 12.36 17.87 -1.01
CA ASP A 36 13.16 18.74 -1.87
C ASP A 36 14.25 17.96 -2.65
N GLY A 37 14.10 16.64 -2.75
CA GLY A 37 15.08 15.75 -3.38
C GLY A 37 15.03 15.71 -4.90
N ASP A 38 15.90 14.88 -5.49
CA ASP A 38 16.14 14.80 -6.93
C ASP A 38 15.09 13.92 -7.65
N GLU A 39 14.73 14.30 -8.89
CA GLU A 39 13.87 13.49 -9.77
C GLU A 39 14.54 12.14 -10.11
N ASP A 40 15.86 12.11 -10.27
CA ASP A 40 16.60 10.87 -10.54
C ASP A 40 16.44 9.85 -9.40
N GLU A 41 16.34 10.32 -8.16
CA GLU A 41 16.12 9.46 -6.98
C GLU A 41 14.71 8.89 -6.96
N VAL A 42 13.73 9.68 -7.41
CA VAL A 42 12.35 9.23 -7.57
C VAL A 42 12.27 8.13 -8.62
N ASP A 43 12.92 8.33 -9.77
CA ASP A 43 12.95 7.34 -10.86
C ASP A 43 13.61 6.02 -10.41
N GLU A 44 14.72 6.09 -9.68
CA GLU A 44 15.37 4.89 -9.13
C GLU A 44 14.45 4.14 -8.15
N ALA A 45 13.81 4.87 -7.24
CA ALA A 45 12.91 4.27 -6.26
C ALA A 45 11.68 3.63 -6.92
N ILE A 46 11.11 4.27 -7.94
CA ILE A 46 10.00 3.69 -8.72
C ILE A 46 10.47 2.43 -9.45
N ALA A 47 11.65 2.46 -10.09
CA ALA A 47 12.16 1.34 -10.87
C ALA A 47 12.33 0.04 -10.05
N ILE A 48 12.64 0.15 -8.75
CA ILE A 48 12.75 -1.00 -7.84
C ILE A 48 11.44 -1.34 -7.11
N THR A 49 10.42 -0.49 -7.24
CA THR A 49 9.13 -0.68 -6.58
C THR A 49 8.22 -1.57 -7.42
N LYS A 50 7.64 -2.59 -6.80
CA LYS A 50 6.53 -3.32 -7.42
C LYS A 50 5.29 -2.42 -7.39
N VAL A 51 4.85 -1.93 -8.54
CA VAL A 51 3.63 -1.12 -8.64
C VAL A 51 2.45 -2.01 -9.03
N VAL A 52 1.35 -1.93 -8.28
CA VAL A 52 0.06 -2.49 -8.67
C VAL A 52 -0.68 -1.44 -9.51
N ASP A 53 -0.74 -1.69 -10.81
CA ASP A 53 -1.25 -0.77 -11.84
C ASP A 53 -2.33 -1.43 -12.73
N GLY A 54 -3.02 -2.43 -12.21
CA GLY A 54 -4.08 -3.14 -12.91
C GLY A 54 -4.86 -4.10 -12.02
N VAL A 55 -5.68 -4.94 -12.65
CA VAL A 55 -6.50 -5.95 -11.95
C VAL A 55 -5.61 -6.88 -11.15
N TYR A 56 -5.73 -6.82 -9.83
CA TYR A 56 -4.99 -7.71 -8.94
C TYR A 56 -5.77 -9.02 -8.74
N VAL A 57 -5.15 -10.16 -9.00
CA VAL A 57 -5.75 -11.47 -8.74
C VAL A 57 -5.15 -12.07 -7.47
N ASN A 58 -5.97 -12.21 -6.44
CA ASN A 58 -5.55 -12.82 -5.18
C ASN A 58 -5.58 -14.36 -5.27
N GLU A 59 -4.42 -14.98 -5.48
CA GLU A 59 -4.27 -16.44 -5.61
C GLU A 59 -4.75 -17.23 -4.37
N LYS A 60 -4.84 -16.61 -3.18
CA LYS A 60 -5.32 -17.24 -1.94
C LYS A 60 -6.83 -17.11 -1.72
N GLY A 61 -7.52 -16.38 -2.60
CA GLY A 61 -8.95 -16.10 -2.54
C GLY A 61 -9.85 -17.14 -3.21
N GLY A 62 -9.30 -18.15 -3.90
CA GLY A 62 -10.06 -19.06 -4.75
C GLY A 62 -10.96 -20.06 -4.00
N GLU A 63 -12.24 -19.72 -3.86
CA GLU A 63 -13.29 -20.53 -4.50
C GLU A 63 -13.81 -19.69 -5.68
N GLU A 64 -13.89 -20.30 -6.86
CA GLU A 64 -14.22 -19.67 -8.13
C GLU A 64 -15.54 -18.88 -8.04
N ARG A 65 -15.46 -17.55 -8.09
CA ARG A 65 -16.58 -16.75 -8.60
C ARG A 65 -16.39 -16.69 -10.10
N GLU A 66 -17.27 -17.36 -10.85
CA GLU A 66 -17.38 -17.18 -12.30
C GLU A 66 -17.53 -15.68 -12.60
N GLU A 67 -16.47 -15.07 -13.13
CA GLU A 67 -16.51 -13.71 -13.63
C GLU A 67 -17.31 -13.69 -14.94
N LYS A 68 -18.45 -13.00 -14.92
CA LYS A 68 -18.98 -12.42 -16.15
C LYS A 68 -18.04 -11.32 -16.59
N SER A 69 -17.15 -11.67 -17.50
CA SER A 69 -16.32 -10.74 -18.27
C SER A 69 -17.21 -9.88 -19.17
N GLU A 70 -17.70 -8.75 -18.69
CA GLU A 70 -18.30 -7.73 -19.56
C GLU A 70 -17.70 -6.35 -19.26
N ASN A 71 -16.90 -5.91 -20.24
CA ASN A 71 -16.54 -4.56 -20.65
C ASN A 71 -15.64 -3.67 -19.76
N GLU A 72 -14.33 -3.92 -19.89
CA GLU A 72 -13.24 -2.94 -19.69
C GLU A 72 -13.41 -1.68 -20.59
N MET A 73 -14.12 -1.80 -21.73
CA MET A 73 -14.38 -0.69 -22.65
C MET A 73 -15.49 0.27 -22.19
N GLU A 74 -16.44 -0.18 -21.35
CA GLU A 74 -17.54 0.67 -20.87
C GLU A 74 -17.12 1.54 -19.68
N ARG A 75 -16.19 1.06 -18.84
CA ARG A 75 -15.68 1.83 -17.68
C ARG A 75 -14.96 3.11 -18.08
N LYS A 76 -14.23 3.11 -19.21
CA LYS A 76 -13.57 4.31 -19.74
C LYS A 76 -14.55 5.43 -20.16
N GLN A 77 -15.82 5.12 -20.39
CA GLN A 77 -16.82 6.09 -20.85
C GLN A 77 -17.61 6.76 -19.71
N ARG A 78 -17.50 6.28 -18.46
CA ARG A 78 -18.08 6.94 -17.27
C ARG A 78 -17.14 8.01 -16.68
N GLY A 79 -16.40 8.71 -17.53
CA GLY A 79 -15.69 9.92 -17.17
C GLY A 79 -16.65 11.07 -16.90
N GLU A 80 -17.40 11.00 -15.80
CA GLU A 80 -17.93 12.20 -15.15
C GLU A 80 -16.86 12.68 -14.16
N GLY A 81 -15.71 13.07 -14.72
CA GLY A 81 -14.63 13.69 -13.96
C GLY A 81 -14.70 15.20 -14.15
N GLY A 82 -14.96 15.94 -13.09
CA GLY A 82 -14.80 17.40 -13.13
C GLY A 82 -13.31 17.74 -13.32
N GLU A 83 -12.99 18.97 -13.71
CA GLU A 83 -11.60 19.47 -13.81
C GLU A 83 -10.73 19.23 -12.55
N GLY A 84 -11.36 18.95 -11.39
CA GLY A 84 -10.68 18.62 -10.14
C GLY A 84 -10.18 17.17 -9.98
N ASP A 85 -10.62 16.23 -10.81
CA ASP A 85 -10.28 14.80 -10.64
C ASP A 85 -8.89 14.44 -11.21
N ALA A 86 -8.52 15.04 -12.34
CA ALA A 86 -7.21 14.79 -12.95
C ALA A 86 -6.06 15.35 -12.09
N TYR A 87 -6.15 16.60 -11.64
CA TYR A 87 -5.11 17.21 -10.80
C TYR A 87 -4.91 16.47 -9.49
N THR A 88 -6.01 16.05 -8.83
CA THR A 88 -5.95 15.28 -7.59
C THR A 88 -5.28 13.93 -7.82
N SER A 89 -5.59 13.25 -8.92
CA SER A 89 -4.95 11.97 -9.25
C SER A 89 -3.44 12.13 -9.52
N VAL A 90 -3.03 13.15 -10.27
CA VAL A 90 -1.60 13.43 -10.55
C VAL A 90 -0.85 13.71 -9.25
N LYS A 91 -1.39 14.58 -8.39
CA LYS A 91 -0.76 14.91 -7.11
C LYS A 91 -0.59 13.69 -6.21
N ILE A 92 -1.59 12.81 -6.16
CA ILE A 92 -1.49 11.58 -5.35
C ILE A 92 -0.37 10.66 -5.88
N GLU A 93 -0.23 10.52 -7.19
CA GLU A 93 0.83 9.69 -7.75
C GLU A 93 2.23 10.30 -7.56
N GLU A 94 2.37 11.63 -7.64
CA GLU A 94 3.60 12.35 -7.27
C GLU A 94 3.96 12.13 -5.79
N GLU A 95 2.98 12.25 -4.88
CA GLU A 95 3.17 11.99 -3.45
C GLU A 95 3.58 10.54 -3.17
N ARG A 96 2.97 9.56 -3.88
CA ARG A 96 3.33 8.14 -3.74
C ARG A 96 4.71 7.83 -4.33
N ALA A 97 5.10 8.50 -5.40
CA ALA A 97 6.44 8.39 -5.97
C ALA A 97 7.50 8.80 -4.94
N ILE A 98 7.29 9.93 -4.26
CA ILE A 98 8.14 10.35 -3.13
C ILE A 98 8.09 9.33 -1.99
N GLY A 99 6.91 8.79 -1.69
CA GLY A 99 6.75 7.69 -0.71
C GLY A 99 7.61 6.46 -1.04
N CYS A 100 7.83 6.15 -2.33
CA CYS A 100 8.73 5.07 -2.76
C CYS A 100 10.19 5.37 -2.38
N VAL A 101 10.62 6.63 -2.52
CA VAL A 101 11.96 7.05 -2.12
C VAL A 101 12.15 6.93 -0.61
N LEU A 102 11.18 7.42 0.17
CA LEU A 102 11.20 7.31 1.63
C LEU A 102 11.24 5.86 2.09
N ALA A 103 10.50 4.96 1.42
CA ALA A 103 10.53 3.53 1.70
C ALA A 103 11.90 2.90 1.39
N LEU A 104 12.53 3.27 0.28
CA LEU A 104 13.86 2.81 -0.10
C LEU A 104 14.90 3.24 0.93
N ARG A 105 14.95 4.54 1.25
CA ARG A 105 15.85 5.10 2.28
C ARG A 105 15.67 4.42 3.63
N MET A 106 14.41 4.18 4.04
CA MET A 106 14.09 3.47 5.28
C MET A 106 14.63 2.04 5.26
N ARG A 107 14.41 1.29 4.17
CA ARG A 107 14.90 -0.08 4.02
C ARG A 107 16.42 -0.15 4.11
N GLU A 108 17.11 0.70 3.36
CA GLU A 108 18.57 0.78 3.38
C GLU A 108 19.10 1.14 4.76
N ARG A 109 18.46 2.11 5.43
CA ARG A 109 18.85 2.55 6.77
C ARG A 109 18.67 1.45 7.81
N VAL A 110 17.57 0.70 7.75
CA VAL A 110 17.32 -0.43 8.64
C VAL A 110 18.32 -1.55 8.37
N MET A 111 18.61 -1.86 7.11
CA MET A 111 19.62 -2.85 6.73
C MET A 111 21.02 -2.44 7.21
N SER A 112 21.47 -1.22 6.90
CA SER A 112 22.82 -0.74 7.23
C SER A 112 23.05 -0.62 8.74
N THR A 113 22.00 -0.28 9.50
CA THR A 113 22.10 0.00 10.95
C THR A 113 21.87 -1.25 11.79
N LEU A 114 20.93 -2.11 11.39
CA LEU A 114 20.47 -3.24 12.21
C LEU A 114 20.70 -4.60 11.56
N GLY A 115 21.15 -4.66 10.30
CA GLY A 115 21.37 -5.91 9.57
C GLY A 115 20.08 -6.67 9.25
N MET A 116 18.95 -5.97 9.12
CA MET A 116 17.65 -6.57 8.88
C MET A 116 17.03 -6.06 7.58
N SER A 117 16.52 -6.97 6.77
CA SER A 117 15.61 -6.63 5.66
C SER A 117 14.20 -6.37 6.20
N ILE A 118 13.53 -5.36 5.67
CA ILE A 118 12.10 -5.12 5.89
C ILE A 118 11.39 -5.05 4.54
N SER A 119 10.07 -5.27 4.54
CA SER A 119 9.24 -5.09 3.35
C SER A 119 8.14 -4.08 3.61
N VAL A 120 7.85 -3.24 2.62
CA VAL A 120 7.07 -2.00 2.80
C VAL A 120 5.91 -1.96 1.82
N GLY A 121 4.74 -1.54 2.28
CA GLY A 121 3.58 -1.26 1.44
C GLY A 121 3.23 0.22 1.49
N ILE A 122 3.12 0.86 0.31
CA ILE A 122 2.94 2.30 0.14
C ILE A 122 1.55 2.53 -0.47
N SER A 123 0.70 3.32 0.19
CA SER A 123 -0.67 3.58 -0.26
C SER A 123 -1.27 4.79 0.47
N GLY A 124 -2.53 5.14 0.15
CA GLY A 124 -3.26 6.19 0.84
C GLY A 124 -3.78 5.81 2.24
N GLY A 125 -3.59 4.57 2.70
CA GLY A 125 -4.10 4.15 4.00
C GLY A 125 -3.52 2.85 4.57
N LYS A 126 -3.56 2.71 5.90
CA LYS A 126 -2.94 1.60 6.65
C LYS A 126 -3.35 0.22 6.15
N THR A 127 -4.64 0.01 5.90
CA THR A 127 -5.18 -1.28 5.47
C THR A 127 -4.59 -1.74 4.14
N VAL A 128 -4.56 -0.85 3.15
CA VAL A 128 -4.01 -1.14 1.82
C VAL A 128 -2.50 -1.38 1.94
N SER A 129 -1.77 -0.50 2.64
CA SER A 129 -0.34 -0.67 2.92
C SER A 129 0.00 -2.02 3.56
N ARG A 130 -0.82 -2.49 4.52
CA ARG A 130 -0.59 -3.78 5.19
C ARG A 130 -0.84 -4.98 4.31
N LEU A 131 -1.76 -4.87 3.35
CA LEU A 131 -2.04 -5.90 2.36
C LEU A 131 -1.01 -5.90 1.21
N LEU A 132 -0.39 -4.75 0.93
CA LEU A 132 0.69 -4.61 -0.06
C LEU A 132 2.05 -5.11 0.46
N SER A 133 2.40 -4.82 1.71
CA SER A 133 3.74 -5.11 2.26
C SER A 133 4.21 -6.58 2.13
N PRO A 134 3.33 -7.61 2.13
CA PRO A 134 3.74 -8.99 1.89
C PRO A 134 4.01 -9.34 0.42
N LEU A 135 3.55 -8.54 -0.55
CA LEU A 135 3.51 -8.90 -1.98
C LEU A 135 4.87 -8.89 -2.68
N ASN A 136 5.87 -8.32 -2.03
CA ASN A 136 7.25 -8.24 -2.52
C ASN A 136 8.24 -8.61 -1.39
N LYS A 137 7.93 -9.67 -0.64
CA LYS A 137 8.85 -10.25 0.35
C LYS A 137 9.82 -11.24 -0.32
N PRO A 138 11.04 -11.38 0.20
CA PRO A 138 11.68 -10.55 1.23
C PRO A 138 12.25 -9.25 0.64
N ASP A 139 12.55 -8.28 1.51
CA ASP A 139 13.33 -7.07 1.18
C ASP A 139 12.85 -6.27 -0.04
N GLY A 140 11.54 -6.16 -0.23
CA GLY A 140 10.98 -5.34 -1.31
C GLY A 140 9.98 -4.30 -0.82
N GLN A 141 9.62 -3.40 -1.72
CA GLN A 141 8.54 -2.45 -1.54
C GLN A 141 7.48 -2.59 -2.62
N THR A 142 6.23 -2.33 -2.25
CA THR A 142 5.08 -2.39 -3.14
C THR A 142 4.26 -1.11 -3.00
N SER A 143 3.93 -0.48 -4.12
CA SER A 143 3.02 0.65 -4.20
C SER A 143 1.79 0.26 -5.04
N ILE A 144 0.73 1.06 -4.97
CA ILE A 144 -0.49 0.89 -5.77
C ILE A 144 -0.92 2.25 -6.32
N ARG A 145 -1.37 2.29 -7.57
CA ARG A 145 -1.98 3.51 -8.11
C ARG A 145 -3.34 3.76 -7.46
N ALA A 146 -3.72 5.02 -7.29
CA ALA A 146 -4.89 5.41 -6.50
C ALA A 146 -6.17 4.81 -7.07
N GLU A 147 -6.27 4.78 -8.39
CA GLU A 147 -7.40 4.25 -9.13
C GLU A 147 -7.66 2.76 -8.88
N TYR A 148 -6.65 1.98 -8.45
CA TYR A 148 -6.78 0.53 -8.21
C TYR A 148 -6.97 0.16 -6.73
N GLU A 149 -6.92 1.09 -5.77
CA GLU A 149 -7.04 0.73 -4.34
C GLU A 149 -8.36 0.03 -4.00
N VAL A 150 -9.48 0.55 -4.53
CA VAL A 150 -10.81 -0.03 -4.29
C VAL A 150 -10.90 -1.43 -4.88
N GLU A 151 -10.41 -1.59 -6.10
CA GLU A 151 -10.41 -2.88 -6.79
C GLU A 151 -9.53 -3.89 -6.06
N PHE A 152 -8.32 -3.49 -5.67
CA PHE A 152 -7.41 -4.30 -4.87
C PHE A 152 -8.06 -4.81 -3.58
N LEU A 153 -8.71 -3.93 -2.82
CA LEU A 153 -9.43 -4.32 -1.60
C LEU A 153 -10.56 -5.33 -1.86
N SER A 154 -11.23 -5.22 -3.00
CA SER A 154 -12.35 -6.13 -3.36
C SER A 154 -11.91 -7.58 -3.61
N THR A 155 -10.61 -7.82 -3.80
CA THR A 155 -10.04 -9.16 -4.05
C THR A 155 -9.79 -9.97 -2.77
N PHE A 156 -9.98 -9.34 -1.60
CA PHE A 156 -9.77 -9.93 -0.29
C PHE A 156 -11.11 -10.28 0.36
N ARG A 157 -11.16 -11.44 1.04
CA ARG A 157 -12.30 -11.74 1.92
C ARG A 157 -12.17 -10.97 3.22
N ILE A 158 -13.28 -10.83 3.95
CA ILE A 158 -13.33 -10.14 5.24
C ILE A 158 -12.24 -10.65 6.20
N ARG A 159 -12.03 -11.97 6.27
CA ARG A 159 -10.99 -12.58 7.12
C ARG A 159 -9.54 -12.28 6.73
N ASP A 160 -9.31 -11.81 5.51
CA ASP A 160 -7.96 -11.50 5.04
C ASP A 160 -7.50 -10.11 5.56
N PHE A 161 -8.41 -9.32 6.12
CA PHE A 161 -8.11 -8.01 6.72
C PHE A 161 -7.46 -8.16 8.11
N PRO A 162 -6.35 -7.46 8.41
CA PRO A 162 -5.52 -7.66 9.61
C PRO A 162 -6.24 -7.57 10.96
N TYR A 163 -7.41 -6.91 11.02
CA TYR A 163 -8.14 -6.61 12.25
C TYR A 163 -9.49 -7.30 12.35
N LEU A 164 -9.86 -8.08 11.33
CA LEU A 164 -11.16 -8.75 11.28
C LEU A 164 -11.00 -10.21 11.62
N THR A 165 -11.81 -10.69 12.55
CA THR A 165 -11.79 -12.08 12.96
C THR A 165 -12.81 -12.91 12.18
N LYS A 166 -12.65 -14.24 12.22
CA LYS A 166 -13.60 -15.18 11.64
C LYS A 166 -15.01 -15.01 12.22
N GLU A 167 -15.12 -14.66 13.50
CA GLU A 167 -16.41 -14.42 14.16
C GLU A 167 -17.10 -13.17 13.60
N VAL A 168 -16.34 -12.13 13.23
CA VAL A 168 -16.89 -10.95 12.56
C VAL A 168 -17.42 -11.31 11.18
N GLU A 169 -16.65 -12.07 10.40
CA GLU A 169 -17.09 -12.59 9.10
C GLU A 169 -18.39 -13.40 9.23
N GLN A 170 -18.45 -14.37 10.14
CA GLN A 170 -19.65 -15.18 10.38
C GLN A 170 -20.87 -14.35 10.79
N ARG A 171 -20.68 -13.32 11.63
CA ARG A 171 -21.76 -12.41 12.03
C ARG A 171 -22.27 -11.60 10.85
N LEU A 172 -21.36 -11.06 10.03
CA LEU A 172 -21.72 -10.30 8.84
C LEU A 172 -22.48 -11.19 7.84
N SER A 173 -22.03 -12.41 7.61
CA SER A 173 -22.74 -13.39 6.78
C SER A 173 -24.14 -13.73 7.31
N SER A 174 -24.29 -13.91 8.62
CA SER A 174 -25.59 -14.20 9.23
C SER A 174 -26.56 -13.02 9.21
N LEU A 175 -26.07 -11.78 9.32
CA LEU A 175 -26.91 -10.58 9.36
C LEU A 175 -27.27 -10.05 7.98
N PHE A 176 -26.33 -10.12 7.04
CA PHE A 176 -26.43 -9.45 5.74
C PHE A 176 -26.31 -10.40 4.54
N GLY A 177 -26.02 -11.68 4.75
CA GLY A 177 -25.87 -12.66 3.66
C GLY A 177 -24.64 -12.43 2.78
N ILE A 178 -23.63 -11.71 3.29
CA ILE A 178 -22.35 -11.43 2.60
C ILE A 178 -21.26 -12.42 2.95
#